data_AF-A0A938VQB5-F1
#
_entry.id   AF-A0A938VQB5-F1
#
_cell.length_a   1.000
_cell.length_b   1.000
_cell.length_c   1.000
_cell.angle_alpha   90.00
_cell.angle_beta   90.00
_cell.angle_gamma   90.00
#
_symmetry.space_group_name_H-M   'P 1'
#
loop_
_entity.id
_entity.type
_entity.pdbx_description
1 polymer ?
#
loop_
_entity_poly.entity_id
_entity_poly.type
_entity_poly.pdbx_seq_one_letter_code
_entity_poly.pdbx_strand_id
1 'polypeptide(L)'
;MQTKGDGDPQPDPFTVRAVDIGGRMLVSVPRVGHVILFFRRDPGRIAVIVVLALLVAYAAIQWIFGAAEHHLEVQDEQADATADLAAAIHEYGAHLRSHTEVIRG
;
A
#
# COMPACT_ATOMS: atom_id res chain seq x y z
N MET A 1 -8.57 -10.73 -56.06
CA MET A 1 -7.59 -11.51 -55.29
C MET A 1 -8.37 -12.35 -54.30
N GLN A 2 -7.93 -13.58 -54.03
CA GLN A 2 -8.60 -14.47 -53.07
C GLN A 2 -7.94 -14.26 -51.69
N THR A 3 -8.75 -13.96 -50.67
CA THR A 3 -8.28 -13.81 -49.29
C THR A 3 -8.44 -15.13 -48.54
N LYS A 4 -7.74 -15.25 -47.43
CA LYS A 4 -7.83 -16.40 -46.54
C LYS A 4 -7.69 -15.88 -45.11
N GLY A 5 -8.65 -16.22 -44.25
CA GLY A 5 -8.56 -15.91 -42.82
C GLY A 5 -7.52 -16.75 -42.09
N ASP A 6 -6.94 -16.20 -41.03
CA ASP A 6 -5.90 -16.87 -40.22
C ASP A 6 -6.38 -18.15 -39.50
N GLY A 7 -7.70 -18.33 -39.37
CA GLY A 7 -8.33 -19.44 -38.66
C GLY A 7 -8.94 -20.53 -39.54
N ASP A 8 -8.90 -20.42 -40.87
CA ASP A 8 -9.53 -21.39 -41.78
C ASP A 8 -8.49 -21.97 -42.76
N PRO A 9 -8.40 -23.30 -42.94
CA PRO A 9 -7.56 -23.89 -43.97
C PRO A 9 -8.02 -23.61 -45.41
N GLN A 10 -9.30 -23.34 -45.65
CA GLN A 10 -9.84 -23.05 -46.98
C GLN A 10 -9.80 -21.54 -47.32
N PRO A 11 -9.63 -21.17 -48.60
CA PRO A 11 -9.73 -19.78 -49.03
C PRO A 11 -11.17 -19.25 -48.87
N ASP A 12 -11.31 -17.94 -48.64
CA ASP A 12 -12.62 -17.33 -48.49
C ASP A 12 -13.44 -17.52 -49.79
N PRO A 13 -14.76 -17.80 -49.68
CA PRO A 13 -15.62 -18.04 -50.85
C PRO A 13 -15.84 -16.78 -51.72
N PHE A 14 -15.39 -15.62 -51.24
CA PHE A 14 -15.54 -14.33 -51.93
C PHE A 14 -14.20 -13.86 -52.49
N THR A 15 -14.22 -13.30 -53.69
CA THR A 15 -13.05 -12.67 -54.30
C THR A 15 -13.10 -11.16 -54.08
N VAL A 16 -12.07 -10.60 -53.45
CA VAL A 16 -11.99 -9.18 -53.12
C VAL A 16 -11.25 -8.42 -54.23
N ARG A 17 -11.73 -7.24 -54.62
CA ARG A 17 -11.06 -6.40 -55.63
C ARG A 17 -9.90 -5.65 -54.97
N ALA A 18 -8.86 -5.34 -55.75
CA ALA A 18 -7.67 -4.66 -55.19
C ALA A 18 -7.97 -3.29 -54.57
N VAL A 19 -9.00 -2.59 -55.06
CA VAL A 19 -9.48 -1.31 -54.52
C VAL A 19 -10.13 -1.44 -53.13
N ASP A 20 -10.63 -2.63 -52.79
CA ASP A 20 -11.33 -2.86 -51.52
C ASP A 20 -10.33 -3.26 -50.39
N ILE A 21 -9.01 -3.27 -50.66
CA ILE A 21 -7.96 -3.63 -49.70
C ILE A 21 -7.49 -2.37 -48.94
N GLY A 22 -7.96 -2.22 -47.69
CA GLY A 22 -7.74 -1.01 -46.88
C GLY A 22 -6.34 -0.84 -46.27
N GLY A 23 -5.46 -1.84 -46.32
CA GLY A 23 -4.11 -1.72 -45.77
C GLY A 23 -3.44 -3.06 -45.45
N ARG A 24 -2.19 -3.02 -44.99
CA ARG A 24 -1.42 -4.18 -44.50
C ARG A 24 -1.20 -4.05 -43.00
N MET A 25 -1.33 -5.17 -42.29
CA MET A 25 -1.02 -5.22 -40.86
C MET A 25 0.49 -5.04 -40.66
N LEU A 26 0.90 -3.89 -40.12
CA LEU A 26 2.31 -3.54 -39.92
C LEU A 26 2.86 -4.08 -38.60
N VAL A 27 2.03 -4.18 -37.57
CA VAL A 27 2.43 -4.60 -36.22
C VAL A 27 1.33 -5.48 -35.62
N SER A 28 1.73 -6.63 -35.08
CA SER A 28 0.89 -7.49 -34.25
C SER A 28 1.56 -7.60 -32.88
N VAL A 29 0.81 -7.39 -31.79
CA VAL A 29 1.31 -7.51 -30.40
C VAL A 29 0.69 -8.74 -29.73
N PRO A 30 1.14 -9.97 -30.05
CA PRO A 30 0.50 -11.21 -29.62
C PRO A 30 0.55 -11.46 -28.10
N ARG A 31 1.44 -10.78 -27.36
CA ARG A 31 1.62 -11.00 -25.92
C ARG A 31 0.58 -10.29 -25.05
N VAL A 32 -0.10 -9.25 -25.53
CA VAL A 32 -1.12 -8.54 -24.74
C VAL A 32 -2.31 -9.45 -24.42
N GLY A 33 -2.67 -10.33 -25.35
CA GLY A 33 -3.70 -11.34 -25.14
C GLY A 33 -3.37 -12.29 -23.98
N HIS A 34 -2.09 -12.62 -23.77
CA HIS A 34 -1.66 -13.51 -22.68
C HIS A 34 -1.81 -12.87 -21.30
N VAL A 35 -1.55 -11.56 -21.19
CA VAL A 35 -1.75 -10.83 -19.93
C VAL A 35 -3.24 -10.79 -19.56
N ILE A 36 -4.10 -10.48 -20.53
CA ILE A 36 -5.55 -10.46 -20.31
C ILE A 36 -6.08 -11.86 -19.98
N LEU A 37 -5.61 -12.90 -20.68
CA LEU A 37 -5.97 -14.30 -20.41
C LEU A 37 -5.47 -14.76 -19.04
N PHE A 38 -4.30 -14.30 -18.59
CA PHE A 38 -3.75 -14.64 -17.27
C PHE A 38 -4.67 -14.15 -16.15
N PHE A 39 -5.14 -12.90 -16.19
CA PHE A 39 -6.11 -12.39 -15.21
C PHE A 39 -7.48 -13.07 -15.28
N ARG A 40 -7.83 -13.67 -16.42
CA ARG A 40 -9.11 -14.35 -16.65
C ARG A 40 -9.12 -15.82 -16.23
N ARG A 41 -7.95 -16.45 -16.03
CA ARG A 41 -7.83 -17.84 -15.58
C ARG A 41 -7.86 -17.93 -14.04
N ASP A 42 -8.44 -19.00 -13.51
CA ASP A 42 -8.49 -19.29 -12.06
C ASP A 42 -7.15 -19.13 -11.32
N PRO A 43 -5.99 -19.64 -11.82
CA PRO A 43 -4.70 -19.45 -11.15
C PRO A 43 -4.23 -18.00 -11.08
N GLY A 44 -4.55 -17.15 -12.07
CA GLY A 44 -4.16 -15.74 -12.06
C GLY A 44 -4.93 -14.94 -11.00
N ARG A 45 -6.22 -15.25 -10.83
CA ARG A 45 -7.03 -14.67 -9.74
C ARG A 45 -6.52 -15.10 -8.36
N ILE A 46 -6.16 -16.38 -8.19
CA ILE A 46 -5.57 -16.88 -6.95
C ILE A 46 -4.27 -16.14 -6.63
N ALA A 47 -3.39 -15.95 -7.61
CA ALA A 47 -2.14 -15.22 -7.42
C ALA A 47 -2.36 -13.78 -6.91
N VAL A 48 -3.34 -13.07 -7.48
CA VAL A 48 -3.71 -11.72 -7.03
C VAL A 48 -4.22 -11.72 -5.59
N ILE A 49 -5.10 -12.67 -5.25
CA ILE A 49 -5.65 -12.80 -3.89
C ILE A 49 -4.53 -13.08 -2.89
N VAL A 50 -3.60 -13.99 -3.21
CA VAL A 50 -2.47 -14.34 -2.34
C VAL A 50 -1.57 -13.13 -2.11
N VAL A 51 -1.21 -12.40 -3.18
CA VAL A 51 -0.39 -11.18 -3.04
C VAL A 51 -1.09 -10.15 -2.17
N LEU A 52 -2.39 -9.94 -2.37
CA LEU A 52 -3.16 -8.99 -1.57
C LEU A 52 -3.22 -9.40 -0.09
N ALA A 53 -3.45 -10.69 0.18
CA ALA A 53 -3.48 -11.23 1.53
C ALA A 53 -2.13 -11.09 2.23
N LEU A 54 -1.02 -11.34 1.51
CA LEU A 54 0.33 -11.15 2.04
C LEU A 54 0.62 -9.69 2.37
N LEU A 55 0.18 -8.73 1.54
CA LEU A 55 0.36 -7.30 1.82
C LEU A 55 -0.43 -6.87 3.05
N VAL A 56 -1.67 -7.33 3.19
CA VAL A 56 -2.50 -7.04 4.38
C VAL A 56 -1.86 -7.66 5.63
N ALA A 57 -1.40 -8.91 5.54
CA ALA A 57 -0.72 -9.57 6.65
C ALA A 57 0.57 -8.83 7.04
N TYR A 58 1.38 -8.42 6.07
CA TYR A 58 2.58 -7.63 6.31
C TYR A 58 2.26 -6.29 7.00
N ALA A 59 1.26 -5.57 6.51
CA ALA A 59 0.82 -4.31 7.12
C ALA A 59 0.29 -4.52 8.55
N ALA A 60 -0.47 -5.59 8.80
CA ALA A 60 -0.97 -5.92 10.13
C ALA A 60 0.17 -6.25 11.10
N ILE A 61 1.17 -7.01 10.65
CA ILE A 61 2.39 -7.29 11.43
C ILE A 61 3.10 -5.98 11.76
N GLN A 62 3.35 -5.12 10.78
CA GLN A 62 3.98 -3.81 11.01
C GLN A 62 3.19 -2.96 12.00
N TRP A 63 1.86 -2.95 11.90
CA TRP A 63 1.01 -2.22 12.83
C TRP A 63 1.12 -2.76 14.27
N ILE A 64 1.11 -4.09 14.45
CA ILE A 64 1.20 -4.73 15.76
C ILE A 64 2.59 -4.52 16.39
N PHE A 65 3.65 -4.78 15.63
CA PHE A 65 5.02 -4.71 16.16
C PHE A 65 5.55 -3.27 16.23
N GLY A 66 5.19 -2.40 15.28
CA GLY A 66 5.56 -0.97 15.31
C GLY A 66 4.86 -0.19 16.43
N ALA A 67 3.67 -0.61 16.86
CA ALA A 67 3.03 -0.04 18.04
C ALA A 67 3.84 -0.28 19.33
N ALA A 68 4.61 -1.38 19.39
CA ALA A 68 5.37 -1.73 20.59
C ALA A 68 6.52 -0.74 20.87
N GLU A 69 7.12 -0.14 19.84
CA GLU A 69 8.20 0.85 20.03
C GLU A 69 7.68 2.20 20.53
N HIS A 70 6.56 2.69 19.99
CA HIS A 70 5.97 3.98 20.39
C HIS A 70 5.51 4.00 21.86
N HIS A 71 5.09 2.87 22.42
CA HIS A 71 4.60 2.82 23.80
C HIS A 71 5.70 2.94 24.84
N LEU A 72 6.96 2.66 24.49
CA LEU A 72 8.08 2.76 25.41
C LEU A 72 8.56 4.21 25.52
N GLU A 73 8.72 4.90 24.39
CA GLU A 73 9.20 6.30 24.35
C GLU A 73 8.20 7.27 25.02
N VAL A 74 6.90 7.09 24.78
CA VAL A 74 5.85 7.92 25.39
C VAL A 74 5.78 7.71 26.91
N GLN A 75 6.12 6.51 27.40
CA GLN A 75 6.04 6.20 28.83
C GLN A 75 7.20 6.82 29.61
N ASP A 76 8.40 6.81 29.04
CA ASP A 76 9.58 7.47 29.62
C ASP A 76 9.40 9.00 29.63
N GLU A 77 8.92 9.60 28.54
CA GLU A 77 8.66 11.05 28.48
C GLU A 77 7.59 11.49 29.50
N GLN A 78 6.54 10.67 29.69
CA GLN A 78 5.53 10.91 30.72
C GLN A 78 6.11 10.77 32.13
N ALA A 79 6.96 9.78 32.38
CA ALA A 79 7.61 9.61 33.67
C ALA A 79 8.48 10.83 34.02
N ASP A 80 9.30 11.30 33.08
CA ASP A 80 10.14 12.48 33.25
C ASP A 80 9.30 13.74 33.50
N ALA A 81 8.25 13.97 32.70
CA ALA A 81 7.36 15.13 32.88
C ALA A 81 6.66 15.12 34.25
N THR A 82 6.27 13.94 34.76
CA THR A 82 5.67 13.83 36.10
C THR A 82 6.68 14.07 37.22
N ALA A 83 7.93 13.64 37.03
CA ALA A 83 9.02 13.87 37.98
C ALA A 83 9.36 15.37 38.08
N ASP A 84 9.44 16.06 36.93
CA ASP A 84 9.69 17.50 36.86
C ASP A 84 8.57 18.30 37.54
N LEU A 85 7.30 17.93 37.30
CA LEU A 85 6.17 18.56 37.97
C LEU A 85 6.23 18.39 39.49
N ALA A 86 6.57 17.18 39.96
CA ALA A 86 6.69 16.91 41.39
C ALA A 86 7.81 17.75 42.04
N ALA A 87 8.94 17.89 41.36
CA ALA A 87 10.05 18.75 41.80
C ALA A 87 9.63 20.22 41.87
N ALA A 88 8.95 20.73 40.84
CA ALA A 88 8.46 22.10 40.81
C ALA A 88 7.45 22.41 41.93
N ILE A 89 6.53 21.48 42.21
CA ILE A 89 5.57 21.63 43.32
C ILE A 89 6.31 21.65 44.67
N HIS A 90 7.32 20.80 44.84
CA HIS A 90 8.12 20.76 46.07
C HIS A 90 8.88 22.08 46.30
N GLU A 91 9.52 22.61 45.26
CA GLU A 91 10.21 23.90 45.31
C GLU A 91 9.25 25.06 45.60
N TYR A 92 8.09 25.09 44.95
CA TYR A 92 7.06 26.09 45.22
C TYR A 92 6.55 26.02 46.67
N GLY A 93 6.34 24.82 47.20
CA GLY A 93 5.95 24.63 48.60
C GLY A 93 7.01 25.11 49.59
N ALA A 94 8.29 24.87 49.30
CA ALA A 94 9.40 25.39 50.09
C ALA A 94 9.47 26.92 50.05
N HIS A 95 9.24 27.52 48.88
CA HIS A 95 9.20 28.96 48.69
C HIS A 95 8.05 29.63 49.47
N LEU A 96 6.86 29.02 49.49
CA LEU A 96 5.75 29.53 50.29
C LEU A 96 6.02 29.46 51.80
N ARG A 97 6.70 28.41 52.28
CA ARG A 97 7.09 28.30 53.70
C ARG A 97 8.10 29.37 54.10
N SER A 98 9.11 29.62 53.29
CA SER A 98 10.10 30.67 53.61
C SER A 98 9.43 32.05 53.68
N HIS A 99 8.48 32.34 52.78
CA HIS A 99 7.69 33.56 52.84
C HIS A 99 6.82 33.68 54.10
N THR A 100 6.28 32.58 54.63
CA THR A 100 5.46 32.61 55.85
C THR A 100 6.30 32.72 57.12
N GLU A 101 7.53 32.18 57.14
CA GLU A 101 8.46 32.37 58.25
C GLU A 101 8.92 33.82 58.38
N VAL A 102 9.15 34.51 57.25
CA VAL A 102 9.52 35.94 57.23
C VAL A 102 8.42 36.86 57.78
N ILE A 103 7.15 36.47 57.66
CA ILE A 103 6.00 37.27 58.16
C ILE A 103 5.69 36.96 59.64
N ARG A 104 6.10 35.79 60.15
CA ARG A 104 5.87 35.37 61.54
C ARG A 104 7.01 35.73 62.50
N GLY A 105 8.19 36.10 62.01
CA GLY A 105 9.32 36.61 62.80
C GLY A 105 9.29 38.13 62.93
#